data_AF-A0A7C5HXK7-F1
#
_entry.id   AF-A0A7C5HXK7-F1
#
_cell.length_a   1.000
_cell.length_b   1.000
_cell.length_c   1.000
_cell.angle_alpha   90.00
_cell.angle_beta   90.00
_cell.angle_gamma   90.00
#
_symmetry.space_group_name_H-M   'P 1'
#
loop_
_entity.id
_entity.type
_entity.pdbx_description
1 polymer ?
#
loop_
_entity_poly.entity_id
_entity_poly.type
_entity_poly.pdbx_seq_one_letter_code
_entity_poly.pdbx_strand_id
1 'polypeptide(L)' 'LNPEKIALLKEDADMFGVGSYISGAPPIDMTMDIKEVAGQKIAKRGRIPGITPNPRLKKMK' A
#
# COMPACT_ATOMS: atom_id res chain seq x y z
N LEU A 1 -3.36 18.89 9.66
CA LEU A 1 -4.40 18.84 8.62
C LEU A 1 -4.57 17.38 8.21
N ASN A 2 -5.80 16.85 8.18
CA ASN A 2 -6.10 15.45 7.89
C ASN A 2 -7.28 15.38 6.88
N PRO A 3 -7.61 14.20 6.32
CA PRO A 3 -8.64 14.08 5.29
C PRO A 3 -10.01 14.62 5.70
N GLU A 4 -10.43 14.39 6.96
CA GLU A 4 -11.71 14.91 7.47
C GLU A 4 -11.74 16.44 7.48
N LYS A 5 -10.68 17.09 7.98
CA LYS A 5 -10.58 18.56 7.99
C LYS A 5 -10.44 19.14 6.59
N ILE A 6 -9.77 18.44 5.67
CA ILE A 6 -9.70 18.85 4.26
C ILE A 6 -11.09 18.79 3.64
N ALA A 7 -11.87 17.73 3.88
CA ALA A 7 -13.22 17.60 3.35
C ALA A 7 -14.15 18.75 3.81
N LEU A 8 -14.00 19.21 5.05
CA LEU A 8 -14.78 20.33 5.59
C LEU A 8 -14.38 21.69 5.00
N LEU A 9 -13.09 21.89 4.72
CA LEU A 9 -12.54 23.19 4.29
C LEU A 9 -12.40 23.31 2.76
N LYS A 10 -12.76 22.27 2.00
CA LYS A 10 -12.48 22.15 0.57
C LYS A 10 -13.09 23.29 -0.25
N GLU A 11 -14.26 23.78 0.14
CA GLU A 11 -14.97 24.85 -0.57
C GLU A 11 -14.42 26.25 -0.22
N ASP A 12 -13.68 26.38 0.88
CA ASP A 12 -13.22 27.66 1.42
C ASP A 12 -11.71 27.91 1.23
N ALA A 13 -10.97 26.94 0.69
CA ALA A 13 -9.52 27.02 0.54
C ALA A 13 -9.03 26.51 -0.82
N ASP A 14 -8.20 27.31 -1.50
CA ASP A 14 -7.60 26.96 -2.79
C ASP A 14 -6.44 25.93 -2.65
N MET A 15 -5.78 25.89 -1.49
CA MET A 15 -4.59 25.07 -1.25
C MET A 15 -4.49 24.55 0.18
N PHE A 16 -3.89 23.37 0.33
CA PHE A 16 -3.71 22.68 1.61
C PHE A 16 -2.25 22.25 1.82
N GLY A 17 -1.60 22.82 2.85
CA GLY A 17 -0.29 22.36 3.32
C GLY A 17 -0.44 21.19 4.30
N VAL A 18 -0.04 19.98 3.91
CA VAL A 18 -0.12 18.78 4.76
C VAL A 18 1.28 18.23 5.03
N GLY A 19 1.78 18.44 6.26
CA GLY A 19 3.07 17.90 6.70
C GLY A 19 2.94 16.59 7.46
N SER A 20 2.84 16.68 8.80
CA SER A 20 2.93 15.55 9.73
C SER A 20 1.95 14.41 9.47
N TYR A 21 0.76 14.67 8.93
CA TYR A 21 -0.21 13.63 8.59
C TYR A 21 0.31 12.68 7.49
N ILE A 22 1.15 13.18 6.58
CA ILE A 22 1.78 12.38 5.52
C ILE A 22 3.13 11.87 6.00
N SER A 23 4.03 12.77 6.43
CA SER A 23 5.41 12.40 6.74
C SER A 23 5.57 11.55 8.01
N GLY A 24 4.64 11.69 8.96
CA GLY A 24 4.60 10.93 10.20
C GLY A 24 3.66 9.72 10.16
N ALA A 25 3.14 9.34 8.99
CA ALA A 25 2.27 8.18 8.87
C ALA A 25 3.03 6.90 9.29
N PRO A 26 2.40 6.01 10.07
CA PRO A 26 3.05 4.76 10.45
C PRO A 26 3.34 3.92 9.20
N PRO A 27 4.50 3.23 9.13
CA PRO A 27 4.81 2.38 8.01
C PRO A 27 3.82 1.21 7.93
N ILE A 28 3.54 0.77 6.70
CA ILE A 28 2.82 -0.50 6.49
C ILE A 28 3.80 -1.64 6.77
N ASP A 29 3.47 -2.52 7.71
CA ASP A 29 4.26 -3.72 8.01
C ASP A 29 4.09 -4.75 6.89
N MET A 30 4.90 -4.61 5.84
CA MET A 30 4.86 -5.44 4.66
C MET A 30 5.99 -6.47 4.71
N THR A 31 5.63 -7.74 4.53
CA THR A 31 6.59 -8.84 4.40
C THR A 31 6.64 -9.36 2.96
N MET A 32 7.82 -9.76 2.50
CA MET A 32 8.00 -10.49 1.24
C MET A 32 8.48 -11.91 1.53
N ASP A 33 7.78 -12.90 1.00
CA ASP A 33 8.12 -14.31 1.13
C ASP A 33 8.25 -14.96 -0.23
N ILE A 34 9.07 -16.01 -0.27
CA ILE A 34 9.13 -16.93 -1.40
C ILE A 34 7.82 -17.72 -1.43
N LYS A 35 7.17 -17.72 -2.60
CA LYS A 35 5.92 -18.44 -2.87
C LYS A 35 6.08 -19.58 -3.87
N GLU A 36 7.23 -19.66 -4.54
CA GLU A 36 7.53 -20.67 -5.54
C GLU A 36 9.04 -20.91 -5.61
N VAL A 37 9.45 -22.19 -5.64
CA VAL A 37 10.85 -22.60 -5.78
C VAL A 37 10.92 -23.69 -6.84
N ALA A 38 11.78 -23.50 -7.85
CA ALA A 38 11.96 -24.46 -8.95
C ALA A 38 10.65 -24.95 -9.59
N GLY A 39 9.67 -24.03 -9.78
CA GLY A 39 8.35 -24.34 -10.34
C GLY A 39 7.36 -25.00 -9.39
N GLN A 40 7.78 -25.34 -8.16
CA GLN A 40 6.89 -25.88 -7.13
C GLN A 40 6.31 -24.76 -6.28
N LYS A 41 4.97 -24.71 -6.19
CA LYS A 41 4.23 -23.74 -5.39
C LYS A 41 4.34 -24.09 -3.90
N ILE A 42 5.36 -23.55 -3.22
CA ILE A 42 5.64 -23.78 -1.80
C ILE A 42 5.77 -22.46 -1.03
N ALA A 43 5.33 -22.45 0.22
CA ALA A 43 5.43 -21.28 1.10
C ALA A 43 5.49 -21.69 2.58
N LYS A 44 5.93 -20.77 3.45
CA LYS A 44 5.90 -20.96 4.92
C LYS A 44 4.45 -21.07 5.44
N ARG A 45 4.28 -21.66 6.63
CA ARG A 45 2.98 -21.74 7.31
C ARG A 45 2.37 -20.35 7.46
N GLY A 46 1.08 -20.23 7.15
CA GLY A 46 0.33 -18.97 7.18
C GLY A 46 0.46 -18.11 5.92
N ARG A 47 1.19 -18.58 4.88
CA ARG A 47 1.30 -17.91 3.58
C ARG A 47 0.65 -18.73 2.48
N ILE A 48 0.14 -18.05 1.46
CA ILE A 48 -0.48 -18.68 0.29
C ILE A 48 0.65 -19.12 -0.66
N PRO A 49 0.76 -20.39 -1.09
CA PRO A 49 1.75 -20.80 -2.08
C PRO A 49 1.37 -20.38 -3.50
N GLY A 50 2.38 -20.18 -4.36
CA GLY A 50 2.25 -19.88 -5.78
C GLY A 50 2.08 -18.39 -6.12
N ILE A 51 2.34 -18.08 -7.40
CA ILE A 51 2.10 -16.75 -7.98
C ILE A 51 0.60 -16.44 -7.95
N THR A 52 0.25 -15.26 -7.42
CA THR A 52 -1.13 -14.77 -7.39
C THR A 52 -1.27 -13.66 -8.44
N PRO A 53 -2.09 -13.86 -9.50
CA PRO A 53 -2.29 -12.82 -10.50
C PRO A 53 -3.04 -11.63 -9.86
N ASN A 54 -2.55 -10.43 -10.11
CA ASN A 54 -3.25 -9.20 -9.75
C ASN A 54 -3.47 -8.35 -11.01
N PRO A 55 -4.68 -8.38 -11.60
CA PRO A 55 -4.94 -7.71 -12.88
C PRO A 55 -4.85 -6.17 -12.80
N ARG A 56 -4.84 -5.60 -11.58
CA ARG A 56 -4.70 -4.16 -11.37
C ARG A 56 -3.25 -3.71 -11.33
N LEU A 57 -2.29 -4.62 -11.15
CA LEU A 57 -0.87 -4.27 -11.15
C LEU A 57 -0.38 -4.02 -12.58
N LYS A 58 0.22 -2.85 -12.80
CA LYS A 58 0.91 -2.48 -14.03
C LYS A 58 2.39 -2.35 -13.73
N LYS A 59 3.23 -3.03 -14.51
CA LYS A 59 4.68 -2.87 -14.43
C LYS A 59 5.05 -1.48 -14.93
N MET A 60 5.50 -0.60 -14.04
CA MET A 60 6.07 0.69 -14.41
C MET A 60 7.49 0.47 -14.94
N LYS A 61 7.88 1.26 -15.96
CA LYS A 61 9.23 1.24 -16.54
C LYS A 61 10.19 2.05 -15.68
#